data_AF-A0A7K1V8Y9-F1
#
_entry.id   AF-A0A7K1V8Y9-F1
#
_cell.length_a   1.000
_cell.length_b   1.000
_cell.length_c   1.000
_cell.angle_alpha   90.00
_cell.angle_beta   90.00
_cell.angle_gamma   90.00
#
_symmetry.space_group_name_H-M   'P 1'
#
loop_
_entity.id
_entity.type
_entity.pdbx_description
1 polymer ?
#
loop_
_entity_poly.entity_id
_entity_poly.type
_entity_poly.pdbx_seq_one_letter_code
_entity_poly.pdbx_strand_id
1 'polypeptide(L)' 'MTDPESPSEPTGSNESPRPAERRAGSRRLTPAERARLARVFGDELPSTTKDERTPEPESGRSSDDWLRSQVPPHHG' A
#
# COMPACT_ATOMS: atom_id res chain seq x y z
N MET A 1 49.45 -11.86 -0.07
CA MET A 1 48.59 -11.06 -0.97
C MET A 1 47.16 -11.25 -0.46
N THR A 2 46.62 -10.19 0.13
CA THR A 2 45.22 -9.87 0.47
C THR A 2 44.12 -10.97 0.50
N ASP A 3 43.53 -11.07 1.71
CA ASP A 3 42.16 -11.45 2.17
C ASP A 3 40.98 -11.04 1.23
N PRO A 4 39.67 -11.36 1.46
CA PRO A 4 39.00 -12.38 2.30
C PRO A 4 37.90 -13.20 1.55
N GLU A 5 37.36 -14.19 2.26
CA GLU A 5 35.94 -14.56 2.35
C GLU A 5 34.98 -13.72 1.49
N SER A 6 34.36 -14.35 0.48
CA SER A 6 33.24 -13.78 -0.25
C SER A 6 32.07 -13.65 0.73
N PRO A 7 31.61 -12.44 1.11
CA PRO A 7 30.43 -12.33 1.96
C PRO A 7 29.25 -12.89 1.17
N SER A 8 28.57 -13.88 1.77
CA SER A 8 27.22 -14.24 1.40
C SER A 8 26.40 -12.96 1.33
N GLU A 9 26.04 -12.55 0.12
CA GLU A 9 25.08 -11.48 -0.09
C GLU A 9 23.86 -11.81 0.78
N PRO A 10 23.46 -10.95 1.73
CA PRO A 10 22.14 -11.10 2.30
C PRO A 10 21.21 -10.91 1.11
N THR A 11 20.54 -12.00 0.71
CA THR A 11 19.36 -11.91 -0.15
C THR A 11 18.39 -11.02 0.62
N GLY A 12 18.52 -9.71 0.39
CA GLY A 12 17.59 -8.70 0.84
C GLY A 12 16.31 -9.12 0.16
N SER A 13 15.47 -9.81 0.94
CA SER A 13 14.12 -10.14 0.58
C SER A 13 13.58 -8.93 -0.13
N ASN A 14 13.39 -9.08 -1.44
CA ASN A 14 12.58 -8.18 -2.23
C ASN A 14 11.19 -8.32 -1.60
N GLU A 15 10.97 -7.61 -0.49
CA GLU A 15 9.69 -7.43 0.13
C GLU A 15 8.93 -6.61 -0.91
N SER A 16 8.34 -7.33 -1.87
CA SER A 16 7.29 -6.82 -2.73
C SER A 16 6.46 -5.87 -1.87
N PRO A 17 6.32 -4.59 -2.26
CA PRO A 17 5.73 -3.59 -1.40
C PRO A 17 4.41 -4.17 -0.88
N ARG A 18 4.32 -4.35 0.44
CA ARG A 18 3.14 -4.98 1.04
C ARG A 18 1.90 -4.28 0.49
N PRO A 19 0.85 -5.02 0.09
CA PRO A 19 -0.31 -4.45 -0.56
C PRO A 19 -0.82 -3.23 0.23
N ALA A 20 -0.99 -2.10 -0.46
CA ALA A 20 -1.35 -0.83 0.16
C ALA A 20 -2.68 -0.90 0.91
N GLU A 21 -3.53 -1.91 0.64
CA GLU A 21 -4.74 -2.19 1.41
C GLU A 21 -4.46 -2.41 2.90
N ARG A 22 -3.30 -2.98 3.28
CA ARG A 22 -2.92 -3.12 4.70
C ARG A 22 -2.48 -1.82 5.36
N ARG A 23 -2.15 -0.77 4.58
CA ARG A 23 -1.80 0.56 5.10
C ARG A 23 -2.98 1.53 5.13
N ALA A 24 -3.96 1.34 4.24
CA ALA A 24 -5.11 2.24 4.08
C ALA A 24 -6.34 1.84 4.93
N GLY A 25 -6.32 0.69 5.60
CA GLY A 25 -7.27 0.38 6.67
C GLY A 25 -6.81 0.99 7.99
N SER A 26 -7.74 1.50 8.81
CA SER A 26 -7.52 1.97 10.19
C SER A 26 -6.93 0.84 11.08
N ARG A 27 -5.67 0.48 10.86
CA ARG A 27 -4.88 -0.31 11.79
C ARG A 27 -4.68 0.59 13.00
N ARG A 28 -5.30 0.22 14.12
CA ARG A 28 -5.08 0.91 15.40
C ARG A 28 -3.57 0.94 15.66
N LEU A 29 -2.97 2.13 15.65
CA LEU A 29 -1.57 2.32 15.98
C LEU A 29 -1.36 2.00 17.45
N THR A 30 -0.28 1.27 17.76
CA THR A 30 0.14 1.10 19.15
C THR A 30 0.66 2.43 19.73
N PRO A 31 0.70 2.59 21.07
CA PRO A 31 1.27 3.80 21.68
C PRO A 31 2.71 4.08 21.25
N ALA A 32 3.53 3.05 21.06
CA ALA A 32 4.92 3.18 20.61
C ALA A 32 5.03 3.67 19.16
N GLU A 33 4.20 3.15 18.25
CA GLU A 33 4.14 3.62 16.86
C GLU A 33 3.72 5.09 16.78
N ARG A 34 2.71 5.48 17.57
CA ARG A 34 2.25 6.87 17.64
C ARG A 34 3.35 7.81 18.17
N ALA A 35 4.08 7.41 19.21
CA ALA A 35 5.19 8.21 19.74
C ALA A 35 6.33 8.37 18.71
N ARG A 36 6.62 7.33 17.93
CA ARG A 36 7.64 7.37 16.86
C ARG A 36 7.23 8.33 15.73
N LEU A 37 5.96 8.30 15.33
CA LEU A 37 5.44 9.24 14.34
C LEU A 37 5.45 10.68 14.87
N ALA A 38 5.03 10.89 16.13
CA ALA A 38 5.01 12.21 16.74
C ALA A 38 6.40 12.86 16.85
N ARG A 39 7.45 12.05 17.02
CA ARG A 39 8.83 12.55 16.98
C ARG A 39 9.22 13.19 15.64
N VAL A 40 8.63 12.74 14.53
CA VAL A 40 8.95 13.21 13.16
C VAL A 40 7.94 14.24 12.67
N PHE A 41 6.66 13.98 12.90
CA PHE A 41 5.55 14.74 12.32
C PHE A 41 4.80 15.62 13.34
N GLY A 42 5.05 15.46 14.64
CA GLY A 42 4.23 16.06 15.70
C GLY A 42 2.96 15.24 16.00
N ASP A 43 2.15 15.73 16.92
CA ASP A 43 0.95 14.99 17.38
C ASP A 43 -0.17 14.95 16.33
N GLU A 44 -0.17 15.87 15.37
CA GLU A 44 -1.12 15.93 14.26
C GLU A 44 -0.52 15.24 13.02
N LEU A 45 -1.20 14.20 12.54
CA LEU A 45 -0.80 13.50 11.32
C LEU A 45 -1.51 14.11 10.10
N PRO A 46 -0.83 14.18 8.94
CA PRO A 46 -1.47 14.60 7.70
C PRO A 46 -2.61 13.63 7.35
N SER A 47 -3.76 14.19 6.97
CA SER A 47 -4.89 13.41 6.48
C SER A 47 -4.75 13.16 4.98
N THR A 48 -5.05 11.94 4.54
CA THR A 48 -5.18 11.64 3.10
C THR A 48 -6.61 11.88 2.63
N THR A 49 -6.74 12.39 1.42
CA THR A 49 -8.03 12.60 0.76
C THR A 49 -8.66 11.28 0.33
N LYS A 50 -9.94 11.31 -0.05
CA LYS A 50 -10.68 10.10 -0.42
C LYS A 50 -10.16 9.46 -1.71
N ASP A 51 -9.66 10.25 -2.65
CA ASP A 51 -9.17 9.78 -3.96
C ASP A 51 -7.86 8.97 -3.86
N GLU A 52 -7.04 9.25 -2.85
CA GLU A 52 -5.81 8.48 -2.58
C GLU A 52 -6.08 7.15 -1.86
N ARG A 53 -7.29 6.97 -1.31
CA ARG A 53 -7.66 5.73 -0.61
C ARG A 53 -8.24 4.74 -1.61
N THR A 54 -7.67 3.54 -1.64
CA THR A 54 -8.30 2.41 -2.30
C THR A 54 -9.70 2.23 -1.72
N PRO A 55 -10.77 2.24 -2.54
CA PRO A 55 -12.11 1.98 -2.06
C PRO A 55 -12.16 0.59 -1.44
N GLU A 56 -12.83 0.46 -0.29
CA GLU A 56 -13.15 -0.85 0.26
C GLU A 56 -13.92 -1.64 -0.81
N PRO A 57 -13.65 -2.93 -1.03
CA PRO A 57 -14.37 -3.69 -2.05
C PRO A 57 -15.85 -3.71 -1.69
N GLU A 58 -16.65 -2.87 -2.37
CA GLU A 58 -18.11 -2.91 -2.28
C GLU A 58 -18.55 -4.31 -2.75
N SER A 59 -18.97 -5.12 -1.79
CA SER A 59 -19.42 -6.48 -2.03
C SER A 59 -20.70 -6.47 -2.87
N GLY A 60 -20.56 -6.56 -4.20
CA GLY A 60 -21.67 -6.98 -5.06
C GLY A 60 -21.82 -6.35 -6.43
N ARG A 61 -20.99 -5.40 -6.87
CA ARG A 61 -20.98 -4.97 -8.28
C ARG A 61 -19.60 -5.12 -8.86
N SER A 62 -19.47 -6.06 -9.80
CA SER A 62 -18.19 -6.31 -10.48
C SER A 62 -17.82 -5.07 -11.28
N SER A 63 -16.63 -4.51 -11.06
CA SER A 63 -16.05 -3.42 -11.87
C SER A 63 -16.15 -3.70 -13.38
N ASP A 64 -16.13 -4.98 -13.71
CA ASP A 64 -16.25 -5.56 -15.04
C ASP A 64 -17.61 -5.28 -15.73
N ASP A 65 -18.70 -5.14 -14.97
CA ASP A 65 -20.03 -4.83 -15.53
C ASP A 65 -20.12 -3.40 -16.06
N TRP A 66 -19.46 -2.46 -15.36
CA TRP A 66 -19.34 -1.09 -15.84
C TRP A 66 -18.48 -1.03 -17.11
N LEU A 67 -17.33 -1.72 -17.13
CA LEU A 67 -16.45 -1.80 -18.30
C LEU A 67 -17.15 -2.37 -19.54
N ARG A 68 -17.90 -3.46 -19.39
CA ARG A 68 -18.69 -4.04 -20.51
C ARG A 68 -19.77 -3.09 -21.03
N SER A 69 -20.33 -2.26 -20.15
CA SER A 69 -21.32 -1.25 -20.53
C SER A 69 -20.71 -0.05 -21.27
N GLN A 70 -19.39 0.06 -21.36
CA GLN A 70 -18.69 1.14 -22.06
C GLN A 70 -18.22 0.76 -23.49
N VAL A 71 -18.58 -0.42 -24.01
CA VAL A 71 -18.18 -0.83 -25.36
C VAL A 71 -18.94 -0.01 -26.41
N PRO A 72 -18.26 0.71 -27.32
CA PRO A 72 -18.92 1.45 -28.40
C PRO A 72 -19.70 0.52 -29.35
N PRO A 73 -20.84 0.98 -29.93
CA PRO A 73 -21.75 0.15 -30.71
C PRO A 73 -21.17 -0.39 -32.03
N HIS A 74 -20.02 0.12 -32.46
CA HIS A 74 -19.32 -0.32 -33.68
C HIS A 74 -18.08 -1.17 -33.40
N HIS A 75 -17.87 -1.60 -32.16
CA HIS A 75 -16.81 -2.55 -31.84
C HIS A 75 -17.32 -3.97 -32.12
N GLY A 76 -17.24 -4.36 -33.39
CA GLY A 76 -17.55 -5.68 -33.94
C GLY A 76 -16.83 -5.88 -35.26
#